data_AF-A0AAV7M014-F1
#
_entry.id   AF-A0AAV7M014-F1
#
_cell.length_a   1.000
_cell.length_b   1.000
_cell.length_c   1.000
_cell.angle_alpha   90.00
_cell.angle_beta   90.00
_cell.angle_gamma   90.00
#
_symmetry.space_group_name_H-M   'P 1'
#
loop_
_entity.id
_entity.type
_entity.pdbx_description
1 polymer ?
#
loop_
_entity_poly.entity_id
_entity_poly.type
_entity_poly.pdbx_seq_one_letter_code
_entity_poly.pdbx_strand_id
1 'polypeptide(L)'
;MDKLCTASTQFSGSRAYFAENGASSGSGTKDGAPSQPDGVTLDAIYQEIMAHREETSADSSKAQAASRKLQGVIRRVAKTRSEFSQRMAEAENRVSTLECEVALQSKRSEVVEQQMIDTKWKLEDFVNRLKRNILRVLGVPEGTDMTDSHKFIIDPFQAAFPELAHWKWDLEVQTAQRYPFKQASRHVQDPIKL
;
A
#
# COMPACT_ATOMS: atom_id res chain seq x y z
N MET A 1 9.24 21.49 -11.45
CA MET A 1 8.20 21.87 -10.45
C MET A 1 8.40 20.95 -9.26
N ASP A 2 9.47 21.21 -8.51
CA ASP A 2 10.09 20.18 -7.65
C ASP A 2 10.11 20.67 -6.21
N LYS A 3 8.96 20.56 -5.54
CA LYS A 3 8.80 20.84 -4.10
C LYS A 3 7.68 20.01 -3.50
N LEU A 4 7.79 18.69 -3.47
CA LEU A 4 6.90 17.87 -2.64
C LEU A 4 7.66 16.66 -2.12
N CYS A 5 8.22 16.80 -0.91
CA CYS A 5 8.31 15.77 0.15
C CYS A 5 9.57 16.00 1.01
N THR A 6 9.48 16.94 1.94
CA THR A 6 10.35 16.97 3.13
C THR A 6 9.49 16.62 4.34
N ALA A 7 9.45 15.34 4.71
CA ALA A 7 8.89 14.90 5.99
C ALA A 7 10.06 14.57 6.93
N SER A 8 10.39 15.54 7.77
CA SER A 8 11.27 15.39 8.92
C SER A 8 10.45 14.83 10.09
N THR A 9 10.64 13.55 10.42
CA THR A 9 10.09 12.96 11.64
C THR A 9 11.18 12.90 12.71
N GLN A 10 11.10 13.83 13.67
CA GLN A 10 11.97 13.86 14.85
C GLN A 10 11.64 12.69 15.78
N PHE A 11 12.62 11.82 16.01
CA PHE A 11 12.54 10.73 16.98
C PHE A 11 12.93 11.24 18.38
N SER A 12 11.94 11.50 19.24
CA SER A 12 12.17 11.86 20.65
C SER A 12 12.36 10.59 21.50
N GLY A 13 13.61 10.28 21.85
CA GLY A 13 13.94 9.21 22.80
C GLY A 13 13.64 9.63 24.24
N SER A 14 12.64 9.01 24.87
CA SER A 14 12.31 9.22 26.29
C SER A 14 13.03 8.23 27.21
N ARG A 15 14.10 8.74 27.83
CA ARG A 15 14.41 8.73 29.27
C ARG A 15 14.03 7.48 30.09
N ALA A 16 15.02 6.64 30.41
CA ALA A 16 14.94 5.64 31.47
C ALA A 16 15.14 6.29 32.85
N TYR A 17 14.22 6.05 33.77
CA TYR A 17 14.33 6.41 35.20
C TYR A 17 14.97 5.24 35.95
N PHE A 18 16.15 5.45 36.53
CA PHE A 18 16.68 4.60 37.61
C PHE A 18 16.23 5.23 38.93
N ALA A 19 15.42 4.49 39.69
CA ALA A 19 15.11 4.82 41.08
C ALA A 19 16.07 4.04 41.98
N GLU A 20 17.01 4.75 42.59
CA GLU A 20 17.68 4.29 43.80
C GLU A 20 16.70 4.45 44.96
N ASN A 21 16.44 3.38 45.70
CA ASN A 21 15.89 3.46 47.04
C ASN A 21 16.65 2.49 47.94
N GLY A 22 17.64 3.03 48.63
CA GLY A 22 18.18 2.44 49.85
C GLY A 22 17.14 2.56 50.96
N ALA A 23 16.83 1.45 51.61
CA ALA A 23 16.11 1.42 52.87
C ALA A 23 16.85 0.49 53.82
N SER A 24 17.71 1.12 54.61
CA SER A 24 18.19 0.63 55.89
C SER A 24 17.01 0.59 56.87
N SER A 25 16.77 -0.55 57.50
CA SER A 25 15.98 -0.62 58.73
C SER A 25 16.35 -1.88 59.51
N GLY A 26 17.27 -1.72 60.45
CA GLY A 26 17.39 -2.58 61.61
C GLY A 26 16.58 -1.99 62.78
N SER A 27 15.89 -2.85 63.52
CA SER A 27 15.53 -2.61 64.92
C SER A 27 15.39 -3.94 65.64
N GLY A 28 16.16 -4.14 66.73
CA GLY A 28 16.03 -5.24 67.68
C GLY A 28 14.68 -5.24 68.39
N THR A 29 14.30 -6.27 69.15
CA THR A 29 14.96 -6.66 70.41
C THR A 29 14.70 -8.13 70.75
N LYS A 30 15.72 -8.83 71.28
CA LYS A 30 15.52 -9.94 72.22
C LYS A 30 16.50 -9.77 73.38
N ASP A 31 15.93 -9.56 74.55
CA ASP A 31 16.61 -9.55 75.84
C ASP A 31 17.22 -10.93 76.11
N GLY A 32 18.51 -10.95 76.45
CA GLY A 32 19.24 -12.13 76.88
C GLY A 32 20.46 -11.69 77.69
N ALA A 33 20.50 -12.11 78.95
CA ALA A 33 21.45 -11.70 79.98
C ALA A 33 22.94 -11.86 79.58
N PRO A 34 23.85 -11.04 80.14
CA PRO A 34 25.27 -11.08 79.82
C PRO A 34 25.95 -12.26 80.55
N SER A 35 26.28 -13.32 79.81
CA SER A 35 27.29 -14.30 80.24
C SER A 35 28.69 -13.79 79.91
N GLN A 36 29.60 -13.97 80.87
CA GLN A 36 30.98 -13.47 80.94
C GLN A 36 31.80 -13.62 79.65
N PRO A 37 32.79 -12.74 79.41
CA PRO A 37 33.70 -12.87 78.28
C PRO A 37 34.73 -13.96 78.59
N ASP A 38 34.52 -15.14 78.01
CA ASP A 38 35.62 -16.09 77.80
C ASP A 38 36.65 -15.39 76.90
N GLY A 39 37.91 -15.36 77.35
CA GLY A 39 38.97 -14.58 76.72
C GLY A 39 39.10 -14.89 75.23
N VAL A 40 38.74 -13.92 74.39
CA VAL A 40 38.95 -13.99 72.95
C VAL A 40 40.46 -14.04 72.70
N THR A 41 40.96 -15.17 72.23
CA THR A 41 42.37 -15.35 71.90
C THR A 41 42.70 -14.59 70.61
N LEU A 42 43.85 -13.92 70.59
CA LEU A 42 44.32 -13.15 69.43
C LEU A 42 44.32 -13.97 68.12
N ASP A 43 44.61 -15.27 68.24
CA ASP A 43 44.60 -16.22 67.13
C ASP A 43 43.20 -16.44 66.53
N ALA A 44 42.14 -16.43 67.34
CA ALA A 44 40.77 -16.60 66.86
C ALA A 44 40.34 -15.41 65.98
N ILE A 45 40.68 -14.18 66.43
CA ILE A 45 40.45 -12.95 65.66
C ILE A 45 41.25 -12.99 64.35
N TYR A 46 42.48 -13.48 64.38
CA TYR A 46 43.33 -13.56 63.19
C TYR A 46 42.76 -14.54 62.15
N GLN A 47 42.28 -15.71 62.58
CA GLN A 47 41.64 -16.69 61.70
C GLN A 47 40.34 -16.13 61.08
N GLU A 48 39.54 -15.41 61.86
CA GLU A 48 38.29 -14.81 61.40
C GLU A 48 38.52 -13.69 60.36
N ILE A 49 39.54 -12.85 60.57
CA ILE A 49 39.96 -11.84 59.59
C ILE A 49 40.41 -12.49 58.27
N MET A 50 41.17 -13.58 58.34
CA MET A 50 41.64 -14.29 57.15
C MET A 50 40.49 -14.94 56.38
N ALA A 51 39.53 -15.57 57.09
CA ALA A 51 38.33 -16.13 56.49
C ALA A 51 37.47 -15.05 55.80
N HIS A 52 37.24 -13.91 56.46
CA HIS A 52 36.49 -12.80 55.86
C HIS A 52 37.20 -12.19 54.64
N ARG A 53 38.54 -12.12 54.65
CA ARG A 53 39.31 -11.67 53.47
C ARG A 53 39.15 -12.62 52.30
N GLU A 54 39.15 -13.92 52.55
CA GLU A 54 38.94 -14.92 51.51
C GLU A 54 37.52 -14.85 50.95
N GLU A 55 36.50 -14.75 51.82
CA GLU A 55 35.09 -14.60 51.44
C GLU A 55 34.84 -13.32 50.62
N THR A 56 35.34 -12.17 51.09
CA THR A 56 35.24 -10.90 50.36
C THR A 56 36.00 -10.93 49.03
N SER A 57 37.13 -11.63 48.95
CA SER A 57 37.84 -11.83 47.67
C SER A 57 37.05 -12.71 46.70
N ALA A 58 36.39 -13.76 47.20
CA ALA A 58 35.57 -14.65 46.41
C ALA A 58 34.32 -13.93 45.88
N ASP A 59 33.64 -13.16 46.71
CA ASP A 59 32.47 -12.37 46.32
C ASP A 59 32.82 -11.24 45.36
N SER A 60 33.95 -10.56 45.57
CA SER A 60 34.49 -9.59 44.61
C SER A 60 34.75 -10.24 43.25
N SER A 61 35.31 -11.45 43.22
CA SER A 61 35.53 -12.18 41.95
C SER A 61 34.20 -12.54 41.25
N LYS A 62 33.19 -12.98 41.99
CA LYS A 62 31.84 -13.28 41.45
C LYS A 62 31.18 -12.03 40.91
N ALA A 63 31.26 -10.91 41.63
CA ALA A 63 30.74 -9.62 41.19
C ALA A 63 31.44 -9.13 39.91
N GLN A 64 32.77 -9.26 39.81
CA GLN A 64 33.51 -8.96 38.59
C GLN A 64 33.10 -9.87 37.42
N ALA A 65 32.90 -11.16 37.65
CA ALA A 65 32.44 -12.09 36.63
C ALA A 65 31.02 -11.74 36.13
N ALA A 66 30.11 -11.37 37.03
CA ALA A 66 28.77 -10.90 36.68
C ALA A 66 28.82 -9.59 35.89
N SER A 67 29.66 -8.63 36.29
CA SER A 67 29.88 -7.36 35.59
C SER A 67 30.39 -7.59 34.15
N ARG A 68 31.35 -8.49 33.96
CA ARG A 68 31.84 -8.86 32.61
C ARG A 68 30.73 -9.47 31.75
N LYS A 69 29.88 -10.33 32.31
CA LYS A 69 28.71 -10.89 31.60
C LYS A 69 27.73 -9.81 31.19
N LEU A 70 27.39 -8.88 32.10
CA LEU A 70 26.51 -7.74 31.81
C LEU A 70 27.07 -6.85 30.71
N GLN A 71 28.37 -6.52 30.74
CA GLN A 71 29.02 -5.78 29.67
C GLN A 71 28.92 -6.51 28.33
N GLY A 72 29.06 -7.84 28.31
CA GLY A 72 28.87 -8.65 27.11
C GLY A 72 27.44 -8.61 26.57
N VAL A 73 26.43 -8.62 27.45
CA VAL A 73 25.02 -8.46 27.06
C VAL A 73 24.77 -7.05 26.51
N ILE A 74 25.26 -6.01 27.19
CA ILE A 74 25.11 -4.62 26.76
C ILE A 74 25.70 -4.40 25.37
N ARG A 75 26.90 -4.92 25.10
CA ARG A 75 27.53 -4.84 23.77
C ARG A 75 26.69 -5.52 22.69
N ARG A 76 26.12 -6.70 22.99
CA ARG A 76 25.26 -7.43 22.05
C ARG A 76 23.97 -6.65 21.77
N VAL A 77 23.31 -6.13 22.81
CA VAL A 77 22.09 -5.31 22.67
C VAL A 77 22.38 -4.01 21.90
N ALA A 78 23.52 -3.36 22.14
CA ALA A 78 23.91 -2.17 21.40
C ALA A 78 24.12 -2.48 19.92
N LYS A 79 24.75 -3.61 19.61
CA LYS A 79 24.94 -4.07 18.22
C LYS A 79 23.62 -4.37 17.52
N THR A 80 22.74 -5.16 18.14
CA THR A 80 21.43 -5.50 17.54
C THR A 80 20.55 -4.26 17.38
N ARG A 81 20.60 -3.32 18.32
CA ARG A 81 19.92 -2.03 18.20
C ARG A 81 20.41 -1.24 16.99
N SER A 82 21.73 -1.17 16.79
CA SER A 82 22.32 -0.46 15.64
C SER A 82 21.89 -1.09 14.32
N GLU A 83 21.95 -2.42 14.21
CA GLU A 83 21.51 -3.16 13.02
C GLU A 83 20.02 -2.96 12.74
N PHE A 84 19.20 -2.98 13.79
CA PHE A 84 17.76 -2.73 13.67
C PHE A 84 17.47 -1.31 13.21
N SER A 85 18.13 -0.30 13.79
CA SER A 85 17.98 1.09 13.37
C SER A 85 18.38 1.31 11.91
N GLN A 86 19.45 0.65 11.43
CA GLN A 86 19.84 0.72 10.03
C GLN A 86 18.77 0.11 9.11
N ARG A 87 18.26 -1.08 9.45
CA ARG A 87 17.19 -1.73 8.68
C ARG A 87 15.90 -0.92 8.68
N MET A 88 15.60 -0.23 9.78
CA MET A 88 14.44 0.65 9.86
C MET A 88 14.60 1.84 8.91
N ALA A 89 15.75 2.52 8.93
CA ALA A 89 16.02 3.64 8.04
C ALA A 89 15.94 3.23 6.55
N GLU A 90 16.44 2.03 6.21
CA GLU A 90 16.30 1.49 4.86
C GLU A 90 14.83 1.22 4.49
N ALA A 91 14.06 0.64 5.40
CA ALA A 91 12.64 0.39 5.19
C ALA A 91 11.86 1.69 5.01
N GLU A 92 12.13 2.72 5.82
CA GLU A 92 11.52 4.05 5.70
C GLU A 92 11.82 4.69 4.35
N ASN A 93 13.07 4.61 3.88
CA ASN A 93 13.45 5.14 2.58
C ASN A 93 12.74 4.41 1.41
N ARG A 94 12.63 3.08 1.51
CA ARG A 94 11.90 2.26 0.52
C ARG A 94 10.42 2.62 0.49
N VAL A 95 9.79 2.80 1.67
CA VAL A 95 8.39 3.22 1.76
C VAL A 95 8.21 4.60 1.15
N SER A 96 9.06 5.57 1.49
CA SER A 96 8.99 6.92 0.92
C SER A 96 9.11 6.94 -0.60
N THR A 97 10.00 6.10 -1.14
CA THR A 97 10.15 5.94 -2.60
C THR A 97 8.89 5.36 -3.22
N LEU A 98 8.33 4.30 -2.64
CA LEU A 98 7.09 3.67 -3.12
C LEU A 98 5.89 4.63 -3.04
N GLU A 99 5.77 5.43 -1.99
CA GLU A 99 4.71 6.44 -1.88
C GLU A 99 4.78 7.47 -3.01
N CYS A 100 5.99 7.90 -3.37
CA CYS A 100 6.21 8.80 -4.49
C CYS A 100 5.88 8.15 -5.84
N GLU A 101 6.28 6.90 -6.05
CA GLU A 101 5.96 6.15 -7.26
C GLU A 101 4.45 5.93 -7.42
N VAL A 102 3.76 5.56 -6.34
CA VAL A 102 2.29 5.40 -6.33
C VAL A 102 1.61 6.72 -6.68
N ALA A 103 2.03 7.82 -6.07
CA ALA A 103 1.47 9.14 -6.36
C ALA A 103 1.67 9.55 -7.83
N LEU A 104 2.85 9.26 -8.39
CA LEU A 104 3.13 9.50 -9.80
C LEU A 104 2.28 8.62 -10.71
N GLN A 105 2.15 7.34 -10.38
CA GLN A 105 1.38 6.38 -11.17
C GLN A 105 -0.10 6.73 -11.19
N SER A 106 -0.68 7.14 -10.06
CA SER A 106 -2.07 7.62 -10.00
C SER A 106 -2.30 8.80 -10.93
N LYS A 107 -1.41 9.80 -10.92
CA LYS A 107 -1.49 10.95 -11.84
C LYS A 107 -1.39 10.52 -13.31
N ARG A 108 -0.53 9.55 -13.63
CA ARG A 108 -0.41 9.03 -15.00
C ARG A 108 -1.69 8.32 -15.44
N SER A 109 -2.31 7.53 -14.56
CA SER A 109 -3.59 6.89 -14.84
C SER A 109 -4.69 7.91 -15.12
N GLU A 110 -4.82 8.95 -14.29
CA GLU A 110 -5.80 10.03 -14.50
C GLU A 110 -5.65 10.70 -15.88
N VAL A 111 -4.41 10.98 -16.30
CA VAL A 111 -4.15 11.57 -17.62
C VAL A 111 -4.57 10.62 -18.74
N VAL A 112 -4.26 9.33 -18.62
CA VAL A 112 -4.63 8.32 -19.62
C VAL A 112 -6.14 8.13 -19.69
N GLU A 113 -6.83 8.10 -18.55
CA GLU A 113 -8.29 8.03 -18.49
C GLU A 113 -8.93 9.24 -19.17
N GLN A 114 -8.43 10.44 -18.91
CA GLN A 114 -8.92 11.65 -19.58
C GLN A 114 -8.72 11.59 -21.09
N GLN A 115 -7.54 11.14 -21.55
CA GLN A 115 -7.28 10.94 -22.98
C GLN A 115 -8.20 9.88 -23.61
N MET A 116 -8.52 8.82 -22.88
CA MET A 116 -9.47 7.79 -23.33
C MET A 116 -10.88 8.36 -23.49
N ILE A 117 -11.33 9.17 -22.52
CA ILE A 117 -12.61 9.87 -22.58
C ILE A 117 -12.62 10.80 -23.81
N ASP A 118 -11.63 11.66 -23.96
CA ASP A 118 -11.56 12.62 -25.07
C ASP A 118 -11.52 11.93 -26.44
N THR A 119 -10.77 10.84 -26.57
CA THR A 119 -10.69 10.08 -27.83
C THR A 119 -12.01 9.37 -28.13
N LYS A 120 -12.71 8.84 -27.12
CA LYS A 120 -14.05 8.28 -27.27
C LYS A 120 -15.05 9.34 -27.76
N TRP A 121 -15.08 10.53 -27.16
CA TRP A 121 -15.96 11.61 -27.60
C TRP A 121 -15.68 12.03 -29.05
N LYS A 122 -14.40 12.16 -29.43
CA LYS A 122 -14.01 12.46 -30.81
C LYS A 122 -14.45 11.36 -31.78
N LEU A 123 -14.30 10.10 -31.39
CA LEU A 123 -14.72 8.97 -32.21
C LEU A 123 -16.25 8.96 -32.41
N GLU A 124 -17.02 9.21 -31.36
CA GLU A 124 -18.48 9.31 -31.43
C GLU A 124 -18.91 10.46 -32.35
N ASP A 125 -18.28 11.63 -32.25
CA ASP A 125 -18.53 12.76 -33.15
C ASP A 125 -18.21 12.39 -34.61
N PHE A 126 -17.06 11.77 -34.88
CA PHE A 126 -16.73 11.31 -36.23
C PHE A 126 -17.73 10.28 -36.77
N VAL A 127 -18.13 9.31 -35.96
CA VAL A 127 -19.12 8.31 -36.34
C VAL A 127 -20.47 8.98 -36.66
N ASN A 128 -20.88 9.97 -35.87
CA ASN A 128 -22.12 10.71 -36.11
C ASN A 128 -22.05 11.54 -37.39
N ARG A 129 -20.93 12.23 -37.65
CA ARG A 129 -20.72 12.99 -38.88
C ARG A 129 -20.72 12.09 -40.11
N LEU A 130 -20.06 10.93 -40.04
CA LEU A 130 -20.04 9.96 -41.13
C LEU A 130 -21.43 9.36 -41.40
N LYS A 131 -22.23 9.15 -40.35
CA LYS A 131 -23.60 8.61 -40.47
C LYS A 131 -24.66 9.64 -40.84
N ARG A 132 -24.34 10.94 -40.82
CA ARG A 132 -25.32 12.03 -40.99
C ARG A 132 -26.10 11.94 -42.31
N ASN A 133 -25.44 11.45 -43.35
CA ASN A 133 -26.02 11.30 -44.69
C ASN A 133 -26.43 9.85 -44.99
N ILE A 134 -26.43 8.97 -43.98
CA ILE A 134 -26.80 7.56 -44.13
C ILE A 134 -28.23 7.35 -43.64
N LEU A 135 -29.12 7.00 -44.56
CA LEU A 135 -30.48 6.56 -44.23
C LEU A 135 -30.51 5.04 -44.04
N ARG A 136 -31.27 4.58 -43.04
CA ARG A 136 -31.51 3.15 -42.79
C ARG A 136 -32.93 2.79 -43.21
N VAL A 137 -33.06 1.92 -44.20
CA VAL A 137 -34.34 1.37 -44.64
C VAL A 137 -34.51 -0.01 -44.02
N LEU A 138 -35.62 -0.23 -43.31
CA LEU A 138 -35.94 -1.49 -42.62
C LEU A 138 -37.14 -2.15 -43.28
N GLY A 139 -37.27 -3.48 -43.15
CA GLY A 139 -38.43 -4.22 -43.66
C GLY A 139 -38.39 -4.51 -45.17
N VAL A 140 -37.24 -4.30 -45.81
CA VAL A 140 -37.05 -4.61 -47.23
C VAL A 140 -36.86 -6.12 -47.41
N PRO A 141 -37.71 -6.81 -48.20
CA PRO A 141 -37.55 -8.25 -48.48
C PRO A 141 -36.17 -8.58 -49.08
N GLU A 142 -35.63 -9.75 -48.77
CA GLU A 142 -34.36 -10.19 -49.36
C GLU A 142 -34.53 -10.51 -50.86
N GLY A 143 -33.54 -10.17 -51.70
CA GLY A 143 -33.57 -10.45 -53.14
C GLY A 143 -34.32 -9.44 -54.01
N THR A 144 -34.94 -8.41 -53.42
CA THR A 144 -35.51 -7.25 -54.15
C THR A 144 -34.48 -6.17 -54.46
N ASP A 145 -33.22 -6.38 -54.08
CA ASP A 145 -32.08 -5.53 -54.39
C ASP A 145 -31.80 -5.61 -55.90
N MET A 146 -32.61 -4.91 -56.68
CA MET A 146 -32.38 -4.76 -58.11
C MET A 146 -31.04 -4.04 -58.32
N THR A 147 -30.43 -4.29 -59.46
CA THR A 147 -29.17 -3.71 -59.95
C THR A 147 -29.11 -2.17 -59.95
N ASP A 148 -30.25 -1.50 -59.67
CA ASP A 148 -30.41 -0.07 -59.63
C ASP A 148 -30.96 0.38 -58.26
N SER A 149 -30.06 0.80 -57.37
CA SER A 149 -30.37 1.24 -56.01
C SER A 149 -31.26 2.48 -55.97
N HIS A 150 -31.28 3.27 -57.05
CA HIS A 150 -32.06 4.49 -57.16
C HIS A 150 -33.56 4.18 -57.25
N LYS A 151 -33.95 3.24 -58.13
CA LYS A 151 -35.35 2.78 -58.27
C LYS A 151 -35.87 2.13 -56.99
N PHE A 152 -35.02 1.33 -56.35
CA PHE A 152 -35.38 0.64 -55.11
C PHE A 152 -35.74 1.60 -53.96
N ILE A 153 -35.12 2.78 -53.89
CA ILE A 153 -35.39 3.77 -52.83
C ILE A 153 -36.50 4.73 -53.23
N ILE A 154 -36.52 5.19 -54.48
CA ILE A 154 -37.40 6.28 -54.92
C ILE A 154 -38.83 5.82 -55.19
N ASP A 155 -39.02 4.64 -55.80
CA ASP A 155 -40.37 4.16 -56.14
C ASP A 155 -41.25 3.94 -54.89
N PRO A 156 -40.77 3.29 -53.80
CA PRO A 156 -41.53 3.18 -52.57
C PRO A 156 -41.74 4.53 -51.88
N PHE A 157 -40.77 5.45 -52.00
CA PHE A 157 -40.85 6.76 -51.36
C PHE A 157 -41.90 7.65 -52.03
N GLN A 158 -41.97 7.65 -53.37
CA GLN A 158 -43.00 8.36 -54.12
C GLN A 158 -44.40 7.75 -53.89
N ALA A 159 -44.48 6.42 -53.76
CA ALA A 159 -45.72 5.74 -53.40
C ALA A 159 -46.20 6.09 -51.98
N ALA A 160 -45.27 6.26 -51.04
CA ALA A 160 -45.58 6.62 -49.65
C ALA A 160 -45.93 8.11 -49.48
N PHE A 161 -45.36 8.99 -50.30
CA PHE A 161 -45.55 10.44 -50.22
C PHE A 161 -45.95 11.03 -51.58
N PRO A 162 -47.20 10.80 -52.03
CA PRO A 162 -47.69 11.27 -53.33
C PRO A 162 -47.69 12.80 -53.45
N GLU A 163 -47.79 13.52 -52.32
CA GLU A 163 -47.69 14.98 -52.28
C GLU A 163 -46.32 15.49 -52.73
N LEU A 164 -45.26 14.69 -52.60
CA LEU A 164 -43.90 15.03 -52.99
C LEU A 164 -43.52 14.52 -54.39
N ALA A 165 -44.47 13.88 -55.10
CA ALA A 165 -44.24 13.30 -56.43
C ALA A 165 -43.99 14.35 -57.52
N HIS A 166 -44.44 15.60 -57.30
CA HIS A 166 -44.20 16.72 -58.22
C HIS A 166 -42.82 17.37 -58.02
N TRP A 167 -42.11 17.06 -56.93
CA TRP A 167 -40.73 17.47 -56.77
C TRP A 167 -39.84 16.57 -57.61
N LYS A 168 -38.89 17.14 -58.33
CA LYS A 168 -37.83 16.39 -58.99
C LYS A 168 -36.73 16.20 -57.95
N TRP A 169 -36.59 14.97 -57.45
CA TRP A 169 -35.63 14.64 -56.42
C TRP A 169 -34.26 14.48 -57.09
N ASP A 170 -33.37 15.45 -56.91
CA ASP A 170 -31.96 15.31 -57.27
C ASP A 170 -31.25 14.49 -56.17
N LEU A 171 -31.67 13.22 -56.01
CA LEU A 171 -31.13 12.31 -55.00
C LEU A 171 -29.96 11.51 -55.58
N GLU A 172 -28.75 11.91 -55.23
CA GLU A 172 -27.55 11.15 -55.58
C GLU A 172 -27.22 10.12 -54.50
N VAL A 173 -27.40 8.84 -54.82
CA VAL A 173 -27.05 7.72 -53.93
C VAL A 173 -25.59 7.32 -54.19
N GLN A 174 -24.68 7.65 -53.26
CA GLN A 174 -23.27 7.27 -53.38
C GLN A 174 -23.05 5.76 -53.24
N THR A 175 -23.70 5.15 -52.25
CA THR A 175 -23.63 3.70 -51.99
C THR A 175 -24.92 3.23 -51.34
N ALA A 176 -25.45 2.11 -51.81
CA ALA A 176 -26.50 1.36 -51.12
C ALA A 176 -25.99 -0.06 -50.88
N GLN A 177 -26.08 -0.52 -49.64
CA GLN A 177 -25.65 -1.87 -49.27
C GLN A 177 -26.51 -2.41 -48.13
N ARG A 178 -26.73 -3.73 -48.14
CA ARG A 178 -27.33 -4.44 -47.02
C ARG A 178 -26.38 -4.37 -45.83
N TYR A 179 -26.89 -4.00 -44.65
CA TYR A 179 -26.10 -4.06 -43.44
C TYR A 179 -25.98 -5.53 -43.01
N PRO A 180 -24.76 -6.07 -42.81
CA PRO A 180 -24.61 -7.46 -42.42
C PRO A 180 -25.31 -7.70 -41.09
N PHE A 181 -26.27 -8.63 -41.09
CA PHE A 181 -26.98 -9.04 -39.88
C PHE A 181 -26.00 -9.82 -39.00
N LYS A 182 -25.39 -9.16 -38.03
CA LYS A 182 -24.67 -9.85 -36.97
C LYS A 182 -25.72 -10.43 -36.03
N GLN A 183 -25.97 -11.73 -36.11
CA GLN A 183 -26.62 -12.44 -35.01
C GLN A 183 -25.84 -12.11 -33.75
N ALA A 184 -26.47 -11.43 -32.80
CA ALA A 184 -25.87 -11.23 -31.50
C ALA A 184 -25.68 -12.62 -30.89
N SER A 185 -24.44 -13.14 -30.88
CA SER A 185 -24.10 -14.24 -30.00
C SER A 185 -24.33 -13.69 -28.59
N ARG A 186 -25.46 -14.03 -27.99
CA ARG A 186 -25.65 -13.85 -26.54
C ARG A 186 -24.58 -14.72 -25.91
N HIS A 187 -23.46 -14.11 -25.55
CA HIS A 187 -22.51 -14.73 -24.65
C HIS A 187 -23.24 -14.79 -23.30
N VAL A 188 -23.88 -15.93 -23.05
CA VAL A 188 -24.37 -16.29 -21.72
C VAL A 188 -23.11 -16.32 -20.86
N GLN A 189 -22.92 -15.30 -20.04
CA GLN A 189 -21.95 -15.37 -18.96
C GLN A 189 -22.47 -16.45 -18.02
N ASP A 190 -21.84 -17.62 -18.06
CA ASP A 190 -22.05 -18.61 -17.01
C ASP A 190 -21.65 -17.97 -15.67
N PRO A 191 -22.49 -18.05 -14.63
CA PRO A 191 -22.16 -17.48 -13.34
C PRO A 191 -20.93 -18.19 -12.79
N ILE A 192 -19.94 -17.40 -12.40
CA ILE A 192 -18.75 -17.85 -11.67
C ILE A 192 -19.25 -18.59 -10.42
N LYS A 193 -19.08 -19.91 -10.40
CA LYS A 193 -19.25 -20.71 -9.19
C LYS A 193 -18.05 -20.39 -8.29
N LEU A 194 -18.33 -19.69 -7.20
CA LEU A 194 -17.44 -19.56 -6.03
C LEU A 194 -17.27 -20.91 -5.35
#